data_AF-A0A607IE35-F1
#
_entry.id   AF-A0A607IE35-F1
#
_cell.length_a   1.000
_cell.length_b   1.000
_cell.length_c   1.000
_cell.angle_alpha   90.00
_cell.angle_beta   90.00
_cell.angle_gamma   90.00
#
_symmetry.space_group_name_H-M   'P 1'
#
loop_
_entity.id
_entity.type
_entity.pdbx_description
1 polymer ?
#
loop_
_entity_poly.entity_id
_entity_poly.type
_entity_poly.pdbx_seq_one_letter_code
_entity_poly.pdbx_strand_id
1 'polypeptide(L)' 'MKRYKYQITATIHKAGNPPVKWLYFSDVKLTKKQCEMRFYKPKEAGQTSGESVHMEYFICSEIT' A
#
# COMPACT_ATOMS: atom_id res chain seq x y z
N MET A 1 -8.07 -23.72 -0.75
CA MET A 1 -8.52 -22.31 -0.67
C MET A 1 -7.53 -21.53 0.17
N LYS A 2 -6.94 -20.43 -0.32
CA LYS A 2 -6.09 -19.56 0.51
C LYS A 2 -6.99 -18.78 1.46
N ARG A 3 -6.91 -19.04 2.76
CA ARG A 3 -7.46 -18.17 3.81
C ARG A 3 -6.43 -17.08 4.09
N TYR A 4 -6.78 -15.85 3.75
CA TYR A 4 -6.01 -14.69 4.20
C TYR A 4 -6.27 -14.48 5.69
N LYS A 5 -5.21 -14.21 6.44
CA LYS A 5 -5.29 -13.97 7.89
C LYS A 5 -5.55 -12.51 8.21
N TYR A 6 -5.22 -11.60 7.29
CA TYR A 6 -5.27 -10.16 7.54
C TYR A 6 -6.02 -9.43 6.44
N GLN A 7 -6.85 -8.47 6.84
CA GLN A 7 -7.47 -7.47 5.99
C GLN A 7 -6.78 -6.14 6.26
N ILE A 8 -6.34 -5.50 5.20
CA ILE A 8 -5.69 -4.20 5.23
C ILE A 8 -6.56 -3.21 4.49
N THR A 9 -6.86 -2.08 5.13
CA THR A 9 -7.50 -0.93 4.50
C THR A 9 -6.62 0.30 4.63
N ALA A 10 -6.61 1.14 3.60
CA ALA A 10 -5.93 2.43 3.62
C ALA A 10 -6.52 3.36 2.54
N THR A 11 -6.12 4.62 2.59
CA THR A 11 -6.26 5.56 1.46
C THR A 11 -4.88 5.81 0.87
N ILE A 12 -4.69 5.53 -0.41
CA ILE A 12 -3.44 5.74 -1.14
C ILE A 12 -3.43 7.14 -1.72
N HIS A 13 -2.40 7.91 -1.38
CA HIS A 13 -2.08 9.19 -1.99
C HIS A 13 -0.87 9.02 -2.90
N LYS A 14 -1.04 9.34 -4.18
CA LYS A 14 0.01 9.33 -5.19
C LYS A 14 0.05 10.70 -5.85
N ALA A 15 1.24 11.27 -6.03
CA ALA A 15 1.38 12.57 -6.68
C ALA A 15 0.68 12.59 -8.04
N GLY A 16 -0.05 13.67 -8.32
CA GLY A 16 -0.81 13.85 -9.56
C GLY A 16 -2.09 13.00 -9.69
N ASN A 17 -2.46 12.22 -8.67
CA ASN A 17 -3.67 11.40 -8.68
C ASN A 17 -4.56 11.73 -7.48
N PRO A 18 -5.89 11.66 -7.62
CA PRO A 18 -6.79 11.74 -6.47
C PRO A 18 -6.53 10.61 -5.45
N PRO A 19 -6.85 10.80 -4.16
CA PRO A 19 -6.76 9.74 -3.16
C PRO A 19 -7.66 8.54 -3.50
N VAL A 20 -7.16 7.32 -3.32
CA VAL A 20 -7.88 6.08 -3.65
C VAL A 20 -8.02 5.19 -2.43
N LYS A 21 -9.25 4.73 -2.13
CA LYS A 21 -9.49 3.71 -1.09
C LYS A 21 -8.93 2.37 -1.54
N TRP A 22 -8.19 1.72 -0.65
CA TRP A 22 -7.52 0.46 -0.91
C TRP A 22 -7.94 -0.60 0.10
N LEU A 23 -8.24 -1.79 -0.39
CA LEU A 23 -8.55 -2.99 0.38
C LEU A 23 -7.63 -4.11 -0.11
N TYR A 24 -6.91 -4.73 0.81
CA TYR A 24 -5.94 -5.78 0.48
C TYR A 24 -5.98 -6.90 1.51
N PHE A 25 -5.86 -8.13 1.04
CA PHE A 25 -5.86 -9.32 1.88
C PHE A 25 -4.47 -9.96 1.90
N SER A 26 -4.00 -10.34 3.07
CA SER A 26 -2.65 -10.87 3.30
C SER A 26 -2.68 -12.09 4.21
N ASP A 27 -1.78 -13.04 3.97
CA ASP A 27 -1.51 -14.17 4.86
C ASP A 27 -0.61 -13.77 6.05
N VAL A 28 0.19 -12.72 5.87
CA VAL A 28 1.06 -12.14 6.90
C VAL A 28 0.62 -10.75 7.31
N LYS A 29 0.91 -10.36 8.55
CA LYS A 29 0.71 -8.98 9.02
C LYS A 29 1.67 -8.06 8.28
N LEU A 30 1.15 -6.99 7.70
CA LEU A 30 1.95 -6.00 7.00
C LEU A 30 1.99 -4.68 7.77
N THR A 31 3.12 -4.00 7.69
CA THR A 31 3.27 -2.62 8.17
C THR A 31 2.88 -1.63 7.08
N LYS A 32 2.53 -0.40 7.47
CA LYS A 32 2.28 0.71 6.54
C LYS A 32 3.41 0.86 5.51
N LYS A 33 4.67 0.84 5.95
CA LYS A 33 5.85 0.95 5.07
C LYS A 33 5.94 -0.20 4.06
N GLN A 34 5.68 -1.44 4.47
CA GLN A 34 5.66 -2.58 3.54
C GLN A 34 4.54 -2.44 2.50
N CYS A 35 3.40 -1.88 2.89
CA CYS A 35 2.31 -1.59 1.95
C CYS A 35 2.65 -0.45 0.99
N GLU A 36 3.25 0.64 1.46
CA GLU A 36 3.72 1.75 0.60
C GLU A 36 4.77 1.26 -0.42
N MET A 37 5.71 0.41 0.01
CA MET A 37 6.73 -0.16 -0.87
C MET A 37 6.17 -1.00 -2.02
N ARG A 38 4.93 -1.49 -1.94
CA ARG A 38 4.29 -2.24 -3.04
C ARG A 38 3.92 -1.35 -4.22
N PHE A 39 3.75 -0.05 -3.99
CA PHE A 39 3.40 0.93 -5.02
C PHE A 39 4.55 1.89 -5.34
N TYR A 40 5.65 1.78 -4.58
CA TYR A 40 6.85 2.54 -4.84
C TYR A 40 7.47 2.10 -6.16
N LYS A 41 7.76 3.06 -7.05
CA LYS A 41 8.66 2.85 -8.18
C LYS A 41 9.94 3.65 -7.95
N PRO A 42 11.12 2.99 -7.96
CA PRO A 42 12.37 3.70 -7.85
C PRO A 42 12.57 4.65 -9.01
N LYS A 43 13.37 5.69 -8.78
CA LYS A 43 13.82 6.59 -9.83
C LYS A 43 14.66 5.79 -10.84
N GLU A 44 14.31 5.86 -12.11
CA GLU A 44 15.12 5.32 -13.21
C GLU A 44 16.16 6.34 -13.68
N ALA A 45 17.22 5.85 -14.33
CA ALA A 45 18.23 6.72 -14.94
C ALA A 45 17.57 7.63 -15.99
N GLY A 46 17.76 8.94 -15.86
CA GLY A 46 17.14 9.94 -16.74
C GLY A 46 15.79 10.50 -16.27
N GLN A 47 15.16 9.92 -15.23
CA GLN A 47 13.97 10.52 -14.61
C GLN A 47 14.35 11.51 -13.49
N THR A 48 13.56 12.57 -13.30
CA THR A 48 13.81 13.55 -12.24
C THR A 48 13.48 13.00 -10.86
N SER A 49 12.42 12.20 -10.72
CA SER A 49 11.94 11.59 -9.47
C SER A 49 11.38 10.18 -9.68
N GLY A 50 11.40 9.33 -8.64
CA GLY A 50 10.63 8.08 -8.61
C GLY A 50 9.16 8.32 -8.21
N GLU A 51 8.35 7.27 -8.26
CA GLU A 51 6.96 7.34 -7.78
C GLU A 51 6.91 6.86 -6.32
N SER A 52 6.69 7.77 -5.37
CA SER A 52 6.34 7.42 -4.00
C SER A 52 4.83 7.50 -3.80
N VAL A 53 4.34 6.69 -2.86
CA VAL A 53 2.98 6.80 -2.35
C VAL A 53 3.02 7.03 -0.84
N HIS A 54 1.97 7.67 -0.34
CA HIS A 54 1.70 7.79 1.09
C HIS A 54 0.37 7.10 1.40
N MET A 55 0.29 6.37 2.51
CA MET A 55 -0.96 5.74 2.95
C MET A 55 -1.55 6.41 4.20
N GLU A 56 -2.78 6.91 4.10
CA GLU A 56 -3.55 7.41 5.24
C GLU A 56 -4.59 6.38 5.72
N TYR A 57 -5.09 6.56 6.94
CA TYR A 57 -6.10 5.67 7.55
C TYR A 57 -5.73 4.18 7.46
N PHE A 58 -4.45 3.86 7.62
CA PHE A 58 -3.94 2.49 7.51
C PHE A 58 -4.42 1.65 8.69
N ILE A 59 -5.14 0.57 8.39
CA ILE A 59 -5.59 -0.43 9.35
C ILE A 59 -5.20 -1.81 8.82
N CYS A 60 -4.60 -2.64 9.67
CA CYS A 60 -4.34 -4.05 9.39
C CYS A 60 -4.96 -4.89 10.50
N SER A 61 -6.06 -5.56 10.19
CA SER A 61 -6.84 -6.37 11.14
C SER A 61 -6.72 -7.85 10.81
N GLU A 62 -6.56 -8.68 11.83
CA GLU A 62 -6.70 -10.13 11.66
C GLU A 62 -8.17 -10.47 11.37
N ILE A 63 -8.42 -11.35 10.42
CA ILE A 63 -9.74 -11.81 10.00
C ILE A 63 -9.91 -13.19 10.61
N THR A 64 -10.69 -13.27 11.68
CA THR A 64 -10.96 -14.50 12.43
C THR A 64 -11.89 -15.43 11.65
#